data_AF-A0A662X5E6-F1
#
_entry.id   AF-A0A662X5E6-F1
#
_cell.length_a   1.000
_cell.length_b   1.000
_cell.length_c   1.000
_cell.angle_alpha   90.00
_cell.angle_beta   90.00
_cell.angle_gamma   90.00
#
_symmetry.space_group_name_H-M   'P 1'
#
loop_
_entity.id
_entity.type
_entity.pdbx_description
1 polymer ?
#
loop_
_entity_poly.entity_id
_entity_poly.type
_entity_poly.pdbx_seq_one_letter_code
_entity_poly.pdbx_strand_id
1 'polypeptide(L)'
;MSASVQRFQLQKMAVLLVGLTVGLLSNAAWVTAQASTAIGDGISQELPANETNATNTTTRNLQTYSQTGFQSLLLAAVNKERAARGLSALCMSSKLQSSAQSHSNDMASHNYMSHTGSDGSSMSQRITATGFQWTAIAENVAAGQKDVTAVMTSWMNSSGHKANILSSKYKMFGCGYAYKSSSTYKHYWTQDFGTGSSESCSKTSTSASTTAAPSSQISATPTPKVTTKAPTAATSAPSTTQSSMHQQMLAAVNKERAAAGLSALCTNSKLQSAAQSHSNDMASNNYMSHTGSDGSSMSDRITASGYTWTAIAENVAAGQTDVTAVMTAWMNSSGHKANILSPATTMFGMGYAYSASSTYKYYWTQDFGTGSGESCS
;
A
#
# COMPACT_ATOMS: atom_id res chain seq x y z
N MET A 1 -22.92 -46.90 -42.07
CA MET A 1 -24.22 -46.42 -41.55
C MET A 1 -24.56 -47.24 -40.30
N SER A 2 -24.81 -46.54 -39.18
CA SER A 2 -25.30 -46.95 -37.82
C SER A 2 -24.79 -48.24 -37.16
N ALA A 3 -24.11 -48.27 -36.01
CA ALA A 3 -24.20 -47.61 -34.69
C ALA A 3 -25.12 -48.30 -33.65
N SER A 4 -24.50 -48.59 -32.49
CA SER A 4 -25.03 -48.64 -31.10
C SER A 4 -25.79 -49.89 -30.60
N VAL A 5 -25.73 -50.35 -29.34
CA VAL A 5 -24.86 -50.23 -28.14
C VAL A 5 -25.50 -51.13 -27.03
N GLN A 6 -24.65 -51.75 -26.17
CA GLN A 6 -24.84 -52.28 -24.79
C GLN A 6 -26.00 -53.22 -24.40
N ARG A 7 -25.64 -54.29 -23.65
CA ARG A 7 -26.07 -54.57 -22.24
C ARG A 7 -25.37 -55.86 -21.73
N PHE A 8 -24.56 -55.77 -20.67
CA PHE A 8 -24.08 -56.92 -19.91
C PHE A 8 -24.81 -56.98 -18.56
N GLN A 9 -25.18 -58.20 -18.18
CA GLN A 9 -26.10 -58.53 -17.10
C GLN A 9 -25.44 -58.67 -15.72
N LEU A 10 -26.27 -58.42 -14.70
CA LEU A 10 -26.10 -58.62 -13.27
C LEU A 10 -25.58 -60.02 -12.89
N GLN A 11 -24.77 -60.08 -11.82
CA GLN A 11 -24.89 -61.16 -10.84
C GLN A 11 -24.85 -60.60 -9.41
N LYS A 12 -25.81 -61.08 -8.62
CA LYS A 12 -26.12 -60.74 -7.22
C LYS A 12 -25.34 -61.64 -6.25
N MET A 13 -25.31 -61.18 -4.99
CA MET A 13 -25.20 -61.90 -3.70
C MET A 13 -23.96 -61.49 -2.90
N ALA A 14 -23.99 -61.28 -1.58
CA ALA A 14 -25.05 -61.09 -0.59
C ALA A 14 -24.38 -60.48 0.67
N VAL A 15 -25.22 -59.91 1.52
CA VAL A 15 -24.94 -59.14 2.74
C VAL A 15 -24.37 -60.01 3.88
N LEU A 16 -23.38 -59.49 4.63
CA LEU A 16 -23.42 -59.51 6.10
C LEU A 16 -22.58 -58.37 6.70
N LEU A 17 -23.25 -57.53 7.48
CA LEU A 17 -22.72 -56.45 8.31
C LEU A 17 -22.51 -56.99 9.73
N VAL A 18 -21.38 -56.66 10.36
CA VAL A 18 -21.08 -56.28 11.79
C VAL A 18 -19.53 -56.32 11.84
N GLY A 19 -18.74 -55.28 12.13
CA GLY A 19 -18.91 -54.14 13.01
C GLY A 19 -18.03 -54.30 14.26
N LEU A 20 -16.74 -53.92 14.21
CA LEU A 20 -16.06 -53.06 15.22
C LEU A 20 -14.57 -52.82 14.90
N THR A 21 -14.18 -51.56 15.10
CA THR A 21 -12.88 -50.85 15.14
C THR A 21 -11.90 -51.42 16.20
N VAL A 22 -10.57 -51.23 16.24
CA VAL A 22 -9.60 -50.10 16.10
C VAL A 22 -8.21 -50.79 15.94
N GLY A 23 -7.29 -50.48 15.01
CA GLY A 23 -6.40 -49.32 14.97
C GLY A 23 -4.93 -49.69 15.31
N LEU A 24 -4.18 -50.01 14.25
CA LEU A 24 -2.75 -49.79 13.93
C LEU A 24 -1.60 -50.14 14.91
N LEU A 25 -0.69 -50.94 14.34
CA LEU A 25 0.61 -51.42 14.81
C LEU A 25 1.77 -50.46 14.40
N SER A 26 2.76 -50.35 15.30
CA SER A 26 4.23 -50.49 15.06
C SER A 26 4.97 -49.49 14.15
N ASN A 27 6.25 -49.16 14.28
CA ASN A 27 7.40 -49.62 15.07
C ASN A 27 8.56 -48.59 14.88
N ALA A 28 9.34 -48.29 15.92
CA ALA A 28 10.74 -48.71 16.13
C ALA A 28 11.82 -47.67 15.76
N ALA A 29 12.95 -47.78 16.44
CA ALA A 29 13.92 -46.74 16.71
C ALA A 29 15.37 -47.15 16.34
N TRP A 30 16.26 -46.14 16.37
CA TRP A 30 17.73 -46.14 16.53
C TRP A 30 18.65 -46.57 15.37
N VAL A 31 19.60 -45.69 15.02
CA VAL A 31 21.06 -45.95 14.88
C VAL A 31 21.86 -44.65 15.14
N THR A 32 22.95 -44.75 15.91
CA THR A 32 24.02 -43.77 16.14
C THR A 32 25.29 -44.14 15.34
N ALA A 33 26.11 -43.17 14.90
CA ALA A 33 27.59 -43.19 14.92
C ALA A 33 28.24 -42.00 14.18
N GLN A 34 29.43 -41.62 14.66
CA GLN A 34 30.27 -40.43 14.43
C GLN A 34 31.14 -40.49 13.14
N ALA A 35 31.71 -39.35 12.72
CA ALA A 35 33.17 -39.08 12.70
C ALA A 35 33.52 -37.72 12.07
N SER A 36 34.45 -37.01 12.72
CA SER A 36 35.14 -35.79 12.26
C SER A 36 36.39 -36.11 11.45
N THR A 37 36.81 -35.22 10.53
CA THR A 37 38.24 -34.87 10.33
C THR A 37 38.38 -33.54 9.57
N ALA A 38 39.38 -32.75 9.96
CA ALA A 38 39.73 -31.42 9.48
C ALA A 38 40.94 -31.43 8.51
N ILE A 39 41.08 -30.35 7.73
CA ILE A 39 42.27 -29.82 7.02
C ILE A 39 41.90 -28.34 6.70
N GLY A 40 42.46 -27.27 7.29
CA GLY A 40 43.82 -26.68 7.13
C GLY A 40 43.92 -25.94 5.77
N ASP A 41 44.20 -24.64 5.57
CA ASP A 41 44.66 -23.47 6.32
C ASP A 41 44.22 -22.20 5.55
N GLY A 42 44.06 -21.03 6.21
CA GLY A 42 43.85 -19.77 5.47
C GLY A 42 43.40 -18.52 6.25
N ILE A 43 44.30 -17.98 7.08
CA ILE A 43 44.49 -16.55 7.44
C ILE A 43 43.30 -15.70 7.94
N SER A 44 43.40 -15.40 9.25
CA SER A 44 42.64 -14.46 10.05
C SER A 44 42.78 -12.99 9.64
N GLN A 45 41.66 -12.26 9.62
CA GLN A 45 41.58 -10.95 10.27
C GLN A 45 40.29 -10.91 11.09
N GLU A 46 40.47 -10.76 12.41
CA GLU A 46 39.43 -10.63 13.42
C GLU A 46 38.66 -9.32 13.26
N LEU A 47 37.32 -9.41 13.23
CA LEU A 47 36.43 -8.32 13.63
C LEU A 47 36.04 -8.57 15.08
N PRO A 48 36.14 -7.59 15.99
CA PRO A 48 35.92 -7.83 17.42
C PRO A 48 34.46 -8.19 17.71
N ALA A 49 34.31 -9.27 18.46
CA ALA A 49 33.05 -9.76 19.00
C ALA A 49 32.60 -8.91 20.20
N ASN A 50 31.36 -8.40 20.13
CA ASN A 50 30.44 -8.22 21.28
C ASN A 50 29.07 -7.78 20.70
N GLU A 51 27.92 -8.43 20.86
CA GLU A 51 27.48 -9.58 21.64
C GLU A 51 26.42 -10.36 20.85
N THR A 52 26.46 -11.68 21.01
CA THR A 52 25.37 -12.60 20.72
C THR A 52 24.23 -12.43 21.72
N ASN A 53 23.09 -11.91 21.29
CA ASN A 53 21.81 -12.35 21.86
C ASN A 53 20.65 -12.21 20.85
N ALA A 54 20.27 -13.35 20.27
CA ALA A 54 19.05 -13.51 19.50
C ALA A 54 17.88 -13.76 20.46
N THR A 55 17.11 -12.71 20.75
CA THR A 55 15.65 -12.70 21.03
C THR A 55 15.26 -11.32 21.58
N ASN A 56 15.39 -10.26 20.77
CA ASN A 56 14.88 -8.95 21.16
C ASN A 56 14.22 -8.25 19.96
N THR A 57 13.04 -8.74 19.60
CA THR A 57 12.11 -8.02 18.71
C THR A 57 11.47 -6.87 19.50
N THR A 58 12.29 -5.94 19.98
CA THR A 58 11.80 -4.72 20.61
C THR A 58 11.37 -3.78 19.51
N THR A 59 10.07 -3.53 19.41
CA THR A 59 9.46 -2.45 18.63
C THR A 59 10.16 -1.12 18.97
N ARG A 60 11.15 -0.73 18.17
CA ARG A 60 11.72 0.61 18.24
C ARG A 60 10.66 1.58 17.72
N ASN A 61 9.92 2.21 18.62
CA ASN A 61 9.06 3.34 18.28
C ASN A 61 9.95 4.43 17.63
N LEU A 62 9.71 4.77 16.35
CA LEU A 62 10.58 5.68 15.57
C LEU A 62 10.52 7.16 15.98
N GLN A 63 10.13 7.47 17.20
CA GLN A 63 10.01 8.86 17.62
C GLN A 63 11.38 9.58 17.64
N THR A 64 12.49 8.84 17.53
CA THR A 64 13.88 9.36 17.54
C THR A 64 14.82 8.59 16.62
N TYR A 65 14.49 8.39 15.34
CA TYR A 65 15.59 8.25 14.36
C TYR A 65 16.21 9.64 14.19
N SER A 66 17.48 9.80 14.58
CA SER A 66 18.30 10.79 13.89
C SER A 66 18.21 10.46 12.39
N GLN A 67 18.23 11.47 11.53
CA GLN A 67 17.86 11.42 10.11
C GLN A 67 18.66 10.43 9.21
N THR A 68 19.47 9.54 9.78
CA THR A 68 20.35 8.59 9.10
C THR A 68 20.00 7.17 9.55
N GLY A 69 19.15 6.45 8.81
CA GLY A 69 18.98 5.01 9.02
C GLY A 69 17.66 4.43 8.51
N PHE A 70 16.58 5.21 8.52
CA PHE A 70 15.30 4.74 7.99
C PHE A 70 15.39 4.43 6.50
N GLN A 71 16.23 5.14 5.75
CA GLN A 71 16.40 4.94 4.31
C GLN A 71 16.89 3.52 4.00
N SER A 72 17.92 3.07 4.73
CA SER A 72 18.47 1.72 4.61
C SER A 72 17.45 0.66 5.07
N LEU A 73 16.74 0.91 6.16
CA LEU A 73 15.70 -0.01 6.66
C LEU A 73 14.55 -0.15 5.66
N LEU A 74 14.10 0.97 5.07
CA LEU A 74 12.99 0.97 4.15
C LEU A 74 13.39 0.33 2.81
N LEU A 75 14.59 0.61 2.30
CA LEU A 75 15.13 -0.10 1.14
C LEU A 75 15.26 -1.61 1.41
N ALA A 76 15.75 -2.00 2.59
CA ALA A 76 15.86 -3.40 2.98
C ALA A 76 14.49 -4.09 3.05
N ALA A 77 13.47 -3.42 3.60
CA ALA A 77 12.12 -3.94 3.65
C ALA A 77 11.51 -4.10 2.24
N VAL A 78 11.70 -3.13 1.35
CA VAL A 78 11.32 -3.21 -0.07
C VAL A 78 12.01 -4.39 -0.76
N ASN A 79 13.33 -4.51 -0.60
CA ASN A 79 14.10 -5.57 -1.23
C ASN A 79 13.78 -6.96 -0.66
N LYS A 80 13.38 -7.06 0.61
CA LYS A 80 12.86 -8.31 1.19
C LYS A 80 11.59 -8.78 0.48
N GLU A 81 10.64 -7.87 0.23
CA GLU A 81 9.41 -8.19 -0.50
C GLU A 81 9.66 -8.58 -1.96
N ARG A 82 10.66 -7.95 -2.59
CA ARG A 82 11.09 -8.25 -3.96
C ARG A 82 11.79 -9.61 -4.05
N ALA A 83 12.71 -9.89 -3.13
CA ALA A 83 13.46 -11.15 -3.07
C ALA A 83 12.53 -12.36 -2.84
N ALA A 84 11.49 -12.20 -2.00
CA ALA A 84 10.47 -13.24 -1.80
C ALA A 84 9.72 -13.65 -3.08
N ARG A 85 9.85 -12.87 -4.16
CA ARG A 85 9.22 -13.10 -5.47
C ARG A 85 10.24 -13.25 -6.60
N GLY A 86 11.52 -13.45 -6.27
CA GLY A 86 12.60 -13.60 -7.26
C GLY A 86 12.90 -12.33 -8.07
N LEU A 87 12.48 -11.16 -7.59
CA LEU A 87 12.71 -9.89 -8.27
C LEU A 87 14.07 -9.29 -7.85
N SER A 88 14.78 -8.68 -8.81
CA SER A 88 16.04 -8.01 -8.55
C SER A 88 15.91 -6.90 -7.51
N ALA A 89 16.89 -6.81 -6.61
CA ALA A 89 16.96 -5.73 -5.62
C ALA A 89 17.04 -4.36 -6.30
N LEU A 90 16.38 -3.37 -5.70
CA LEU A 90 16.58 -1.96 -6.01
C LEU A 90 17.79 -1.44 -5.26
N CYS A 91 18.40 -0.39 -5.79
CA CYS A 91 19.48 0.35 -5.14
C CYS A 91 19.10 1.81 -4.89
N MET A 92 19.77 2.48 -3.96
CA MET A 92 19.52 3.90 -3.68
C MET A 92 19.91 4.78 -4.87
N SER A 93 19.12 5.83 -5.13
CA SER A 93 19.48 6.98 -5.96
C SER A 93 19.34 8.26 -5.15
N SER A 94 20.40 9.07 -5.09
CA SER A 94 20.44 10.34 -4.36
C SER A 94 19.49 11.36 -4.96
N LYS A 95 19.23 11.29 -6.27
CA LYS A 95 18.27 12.16 -6.96
C LYS A 95 16.83 11.82 -6.56
N LEU A 96 16.45 10.53 -6.62
CA LEU A 96 15.14 10.07 -6.13
C LEU A 96 14.99 10.30 -4.62
N GLN A 97 16.06 10.13 -3.85
CA GLN A 97 16.09 10.40 -2.42
C GLN A 97 15.78 11.88 -2.12
N SER A 98 16.37 12.81 -2.87
CA SER A 98 16.09 14.25 -2.74
C SER A 98 14.65 14.59 -3.06
N SER A 99 14.08 14.00 -4.13
CA SER A 99 12.67 14.18 -4.50
C SER A 99 11.74 13.69 -3.39
N ALA A 100 11.88 12.43 -2.97
CA ALA A 100 11.04 11.82 -1.96
C ALA A 100 11.13 12.54 -0.61
N GLN A 101 12.34 12.92 -0.18
CA GLN A 101 12.53 13.65 1.08
C GLN A 101 11.90 15.05 1.04
N SER A 102 12.07 15.77 -0.07
CA SER A 102 11.45 17.08 -0.25
C SER A 102 9.92 16.98 -0.15
N HIS A 103 9.34 15.97 -0.80
CA HIS A 103 7.89 15.77 -0.79
C HIS A 103 7.34 15.38 0.59
N SER A 104 8.04 14.51 1.32
CA SER A 104 7.68 14.21 2.71
C SER A 104 7.74 15.45 3.61
N ASN A 105 8.76 16.31 3.45
CA ASN A 105 8.87 17.57 4.18
C ASN A 105 7.72 18.53 3.83
N ASP A 106 7.35 18.60 2.56
CA ASP A 106 6.25 19.43 2.07
C ASP A 106 4.90 19.00 2.65
N MET A 107 4.58 17.70 2.56
CA MET A 107 3.39 17.09 3.16
C MET A 107 3.30 17.37 4.67
N ALA A 108 4.41 17.20 5.38
CA ALA A 108 4.47 17.51 6.81
C ALA A 108 4.26 19.00 7.09
N SER A 109 4.93 19.87 6.34
CA SER A 109 4.90 21.33 6.56
C SER A 109 3.51 21.91 6.34
N HIS A 110 2.81 21.42 5.32
CA HIS A 110 1.48 21.91 4.93
C HIS A 110 0.32 21.04 5.45
N ASN A 111 0.62 20.06 6.31
CA ASN A 111 -0.35 19.22 7.01
C ASN A 111 -1.34 18.49 6.07
N TYR A 112 -0.83 17.83 5.04
CA TYR A 112 -1.64 17.12 4.05
C TYR A 112 -0.89 15.88 3.52
N MET A 113 -1.58 15.03 2.77
CA MET A 113 -1.00 13.84 2.14
C MET A 113 -1.55 13.78 0.72
N SER A 114 -0.67 13.73 -0.27
CA SER A 114 -1.01 13.77 -1.69
C SER A 114 0.19 13.33 -2.52
N HIS A 115 -0.03 12.92 -3.76
CA HIS A 115 1.04 12.81 -4.76
C HIS A 115 1.43 14.16 -5.35
N THR A 116 0.54 15.14 -5.30
CA THR A 116 0.76 16.51 -5.79
C THR A 116 1.32 17.36 -4.66
N GLY A 117 2.40 18.10 -4.92
CA GLY A 117 3.01 19.04 -3.99
C GLY A 117 2.07 20.21 -3.65
N SER A 118 2.37 20.92 -2.56
CA SER A 118 1.61 22.09 -2.13
C SER A 118 1.70 23.24 -3.13
N ASP A 119 2.77 23.26 -3.94
CA ASP A 119 3.03 24.13 -5.07
C ASP A 119 2.34 23.67 -6.38
N GLY A 120 1.57 22.58 -6.33
CA GLY A 120 0.93 21.98 -7.50
C GLY A 120 1.83 21.05 -8.31
N SER A 121 3.09 20.83 -7.90
CA SER A 121 4.01 19.97 -8.64
C SER A 121 3.57 18.50 -8.63
N SER A 122 3.65 17.84 -9.78
CA SER A 122 3.48 16.38 -9.87
C SER A 122 4.75 15.66 -9.41
N MET A 123 4.63 14.36 -9.07
CA MET A 123 5.78 13.49 -8.84
C MET A 123 6.80 13.56 -10.00
N SER A 124 6.35 13.51 -11.25
CA SER A 124 7.26 13.54 -12.40
C SER A 124 8.03 14.85 -12.50
N GLN A 125 7.39 15.98 -12.19
CA GLN A 125 8.05 17.29 -12.13
C GLN A 125 9.08 17.33 -10.99
N ARG A 126 8.74 16.85 -9.78
CA ARG A 126 9.68 16.78 -8.65
C ARG A 126 10.90 15.91 -8.95
N ILE A 127 10.70 14.70 -9.48
CA ILE A 127 11.80 13.80 -9.86
C ILE A 127 12.66 14.43 -10.97
N THR A 128 12.05 15.02 -12.00
CA THR A 128 12.80 15.69 -13.09
C THR A 128 13.61 16.88 -12.58
N ALA A 129 13.08 17.65 -11.63
CA ALA A 129 13.77 18.79 -11.04
C ALA A 129 15.06 18.42 -10.28
N THR A 130 15.18 17.16 -9.83
CA THR A 130 16.43 16.64 -9.23
C THR A 130 17.50 16.29 -10.28
N GLY A 131 17.18 16.41 -11.56
CA GLY A 131 18.04 16.01 -12.68
C GLY A 131 18.08 14.50 -12.90
N PHE A 132 17.11 13.73 -12.39
CA PHE A 132 17.01 12.30 -12.65
C PHE A 132 16.46 12.06 -14.05
N GLN A 133 17.26 11.47 -14.93
CA GLN A 133 16.92 11.21 -16.32
C GLN A 133 16.18 9.88 -16.44
N TRP A 134 14.86 9.91 -16.35
CA TRP A 134 14.05 8.70 -16.25
C TRP A 134 13.42 8.24 -17.57
N THR A 135 13.28 6.93 -17.71
CA THR A 135 12.42 6.25 -18.69
C THR A 135 11.17 5.64 -18.04
N ALA A 136 11.20 5.41 -16.72
CA ALA A 136 10.05 4.98 -15.94
C ALA A 136 10.21 5.46 -14.49
N ILE A 137 9.13 5.93 -13.89
CA ILE A 137 9.05 6.36 -12.49
C ILE A 137 7.73 5.90 -11.85
N ALA A 138 7.70 5.86 -10.53
CA ALA A 138 6.50 5.69 -9.71
C ALA A 138 6.71 6.27 -8.32
N GLU A 139 5.62 6.56 -7.63
CA GLU A 139 5.63 7.04 -6.25
C GLU A 139 4.62 6.29 -5.40
N ASN A 140 5.00 6.00 -4.15
CA ASN A 140 4.08 5.67 -3.07
C ASN A 140 4.16 6.77 -2.02
N VAL A 141 3.02 7.23 -1.51
CA VAL A 141 2.93 8.17 -0.38
C VAL A 141 2.12 7.56 0.76
N ALA A 142 2.45 7.91 1.99
CA ALA A 142 1.69 7.51 3.17
C ALA A 142 1.84 8.53 4.29
N ALA A 143 0.87 8.59 5.18
CA ALA A 143 0.93 9.41 6.38
C ALA A 143 0.25 8.70 7.57
N GLY A 144 0.76 8.91 8.77
CA GLY A 144 0.23 8.37 10.02
C GLY A 144 0.97 7.14 10.55
N GLN A 145 1.67 6.39 9.69
CA GLN A 145 2.38 5.18 10.11
C GLN A 145 3.61 5.56 10.93
N LYS A 146 3.65 5.08 12.17
CA LYS A 146 4.72 5.41 13.12
C LYS A 146 6.08 4.85 12.71
N ASP A 147 6.10 3.79 11.90
CA ASP A 147 7.33 3.08 11.57
C ASP A 147 7.44 2.44 10.19
N VAL A 148 8.67 2.05 9.80
CA VAL A 148 8.98 1.38 8.53
C VAL A 148 8.15 0.10 8.36
N THR A 149 7.94 -0.65 9.45
CA THR A 149 7.13 -1.87 9.41
C THR A 149 5.68 -1.52 9.11
N ALA A 150 5.10 -0.57 9.85
CA ALA A 150 3.73 -0.13 9.67
C ALA A 150 3.47 0.45 8.27
N VAL A 151 4.38 1.27 7.74
CA VAL A 151 4.22 1.85 6.40
C VAL A 151 4.40 0.80 5.30
N MET A 152 5.34 -0.13 5.44
CA MET A 152 5.50 -1.24 4.50
C MET A 152 4.31 -2.19 4.52
N THR A 153 3.77 -2.52 5.70
CA THR A 153 2.53 -3.31 5.80
C THR A 153 1.38 -2.60 5.09
N SER A 154 1.21 -1.30 5.31
CA SER A 154 0.18 -0.51 4.63
C SER A 154 0.34 -0.53 3.11
N TRP A 155 1.55 -0.31 2.59
CA TRP A 155 1.80 -0.32 1.15
C TRP A 155 1.66 -1.71 0.54
N MET A 156 2.10 -2.77 1.21
CA MET A 156 1.99 -4.14 0.69
C MET A 156 0.56 -4.69 0.73
N ASN A 157 -0.32 -4.11 1.54
CA ASN A 157 -1.75 -4.42 1.57
C ASN A 157 -2.58 -3.60 0.56
N SER A 158 -1.97 -2.63 -0.13
CA SER A 158 -2.63 -1.84 -1.19
C SER A 158 -2.13 -2.29 -2.55
N SER A 159 -3.04 -2.71 -3.45
CA SER A 159 -2.70 -3.25 -4.78
C SER A 159 -1.82 -2.29 -5.59
N GLY A 160 -2.16 -1.00 -5.61
CA GLY A 160 -1.44 0.04 -6.36
C GLY A 160 -0.03 0.27 -5.82
N HIS A 161 0.10 0.44 -4.50
CA HIS A 161 1.40 0.67 -3.86
C HIS A 161 2.31 -0.56 -3.94
N LYS A 162 1.74 -1.75 -3.72
CA LYS A 162 2.40 -3.04 -3.90
C LYS A 162 2.89 -3.24 -5.33
N ALA A 163 2.09 -2.85 -6.34
CA ALA A 163 2.48 -2.95 -7.75
C ALA A 163 3.73 -2.11 -8.06
N ASN A 164 3.85 -0.91 -7.47
CA ASN A 164 5.05 -0.09 -7.60
C ASN A 164 6.28 -0.80 -6.97
N ILE A 165 6.14 -1.31 -5.74
CA ILE A 165 7.21 -2.02 -5.00
C ILE A 165 7.69 -3.28 -5.75
N LEU A 166 6.77 -4.04 -6.33
CA LEU A 166 7.05 -5.32 -7.00
C LEU A 166 7.27 -5.20 -8.52
N SER A 167 7.27 -3.99 -9.07
CA SER A 167 7.49 -3.79 -10.50
C SER A 167 8.93 -4.14 -10.88
N SER A 168 9.09 -4.93 -11.96
CA SER A 168 10.39 -5.21 -12.57
C SER A 168 10.93 -4.04 -13.41
N LYS A 169 10.13 -2.98 -13.62
CA LYS A 169 10.52 -1.80 -14.42
C LYS A 169 11.55 -0.92 -13.73
N TYR A 170 11.57 -0.93 -12.39
CA TYR A 170 12.41 -0.03 -11.59
C TYR A 170 13.70 -0.72 -11.17
N LYS A 171 14.80 0.05 -11.18
CA LYS A 171 16.13 -0.38 -10.72
C LYS A 171 16.62 0.43 -9.53
N MET A 172 16.11 1.66 -9.38
CA MET A 172 16.53 2.60 -8.35
C MET A 172 15.36 3.01 -7.46
N PHE A 173 15.71 3.43 -6.26
CA PHE A 173 14.81 3.78 -5.17
C PHE A 173 15.31 5.01 -4.43
N GLY A 174 14.39 5.86 -4.00
CA GLY A 174 14.60 6.92 -3.02
C GLY A 174 13.43 6.97 -2.06
N CYS A 175 13.64 7.46 -0.84
CA CYS A 175 12.56 7.54 0.14
C CYS A 175 12.65 8.73 1.09
N GLY A 176 11.50 9.33 1.39
CA GLY A 176 11.39 10.44 2.34
C GLY A 176 10.72 10.01 3.63
N TYR A 177 11.13 10.67 4.72
CA TYR A 177 10.39 10.66 5.97
C TYR A 177 10.42 12.04 6.62
N ALA A 178 9.26 12.52 7.08
CA ALA A 178 9.16 13.74 7.86
C ALA A 178 8.25 13.56 9.06
N TYR A 179 8.65 14.16 10.19
CA TYR A 179 7.86 14.17 11.42
C TYR A 179 7.47 15.60 11.80
N LYS A 180 6.19 15.84 12.06
CA LYS A 180 5.68 17.10 12.60
C LYS A 180 4.63 16.83 13.67
N SER A 181 5.02 16.92 14.95
CA SER A 181 4.14 16.60 16.09
C SER A 181 2.82 17.37 16.10
N SER A 182 2.81 18.59 15.56
CA SER A 182 1.65 19.47 15.48
C SER A 182 0.74 19.20 14.27
N SER A 183 1.12 18.29 13.37
CA SER A 183 0.33 17.97 12.19
C SER A 183 -0.66 16.84 12.47
N THR A 184 -1.70 16.73 11.64
CA THR A 184 -2.76 15.71 11.71
C THR A 184 -2.17 14.30 11.76
N TYR A 185 -1.21 14.00 10.89
CA TYR A 185 -0.69 12.63 10.73
C TYR A 185 0.58 12.36 11.53
N LYS A 186 1.30 13.40 11.97
CA LYS A 186 2.61 13.35 12.62
C LYS A 186 3.74 12.76 11.79
N HIS A 187 3.52 11.67 11.06
CA HIS A 187 4.48 10.92 10.26
C HIS A 187 4.11 10.97 8.79
N TYR A 188 5.05 11.30 7.90
CA TYR A 188 4.84 11.37 6.45
C TYR A 188 5.95 10.62 5.73
N TRP A 189 5.58 9.85 4.72
CA TRP A 189 6.47 8.94 4.01
C TRP A 189 6.28 9.07 2.50
N THR A 190 7.38 8.95 1.77
CA THR A 190 7.39 8.90 0.31
C THR A 190 8.36 7.82 -0.15
N GLN A 191 7.99 7.03 -1.17
CA GLN A 191 8.91 6.18 -1.94
C GLN A 191 8.87 6.64 -3.38
N ASP A 192 10.03 6.97 -3.96
CA ASP A 192 10.19 7.22 -5.38
C ASP A 192 10.96 6.07 -6.01
N PHE A 193 10.40 5.49 -7.07
CA PHE A 193 11.00 4.41 -7.86
C PHE A 193 11.40 4.95 -9.22
N GLY A 194 12.51 4.46 -9.78
CA GLY A 194 12.96 4.93 -11.08
C GLY A 194 13.87 3.98 -11.85
N THR A 195 13.88 4.15 -13.17
CA THR A 195 14.87 3.62 -14.10
C THR A 195 15.20 4.69 -15.14
N GLY A 196 16.49 4.78 -15.50
CA GLY A 196 17.00 5.67 -16.53
C GLY A 196 18.25 5.06 -17.15
N SER A 197 18.46 5.21 -18.46
CA SER A 197 19.59 4.62 -19.19
C SER A 197 20.94 5.21 -18.81
N SER A 198 20.96 6.48 -18.38
CA SER A 198 22.15 7.19 -17.91
C SER A 198 22.24 7.26 -16.38
N GLU A 199 21.32 6.64 -15.66
CA GLU A 199 21.25 6.69 -14.21
C GLU A 199 21.92 5.47 -13.58
N SER A 200 22.50 5.67 -12.40
CA SER A 200 23.19 4.61 -11.67
C SER A 200 22.91 4.71 -10.18
N CYS A 201 23.08 3.59 -9.50
CA CYS A 201 22.99 3.54 -8.04
C CYS A 201 23.95 4.55 -7.42
N SER A 202 23.50 5.28 -6.41
CA SER A 202 24.38 6.12 -5.62
C SER A 202 25.43 5.24 -4.94
N LYS A 203 26.70 5.52 -5.22
CA LYS A 203 27.80 5.00 -4.42
C LYS A 203 27.64 5.60 -3.02
N THR A 204 27.66 4.77 -1.99
CA THR A 204 27.58 5.20 -0.60
C THR A 204 28.75 6.15 -0.30
N SER A 205 28.55 7.46 -0.45
CA SER A 205 29.50 8.45 0.05
C SER A 205 29.09 8.78 1.48
N THR A 206 29.75 8.14 2.44
CA THR A 206 29.77 8.56 3.83
C THR A 206 30.41 9.95 3.90
N SER A 207 29.60 11.00 3.69
CA SER A 207 30.00 12.37 3.97
C SER A 207 28.92 12.99 4.83
N ALA A 208 29.12 12.87 6.14
CA ALA A 208 28.37 13.61 7.14
C ALA A 208 28.69 15.09 6.96
N SER A 209 27.79 15.82 6.31
CA SER A 209 27.88 17.28 6.23
C SER A 209 27.23 17.87 7.48
N THR A 210 28.06 18.19 8.47
CA THR A 210 27.75 19.05 9.59
C THR A 210 27.48 20.47 9.09
N THR A 211 26.22 20.90 9.10
CA THR A 211 25.88 22.33 9.09
C THR A 211 24.95 22.60 10.27
N ALA A 212 25.42 23.44 11.18
CA ALA A 212 24.78 23.79 12.44
C ALA A 212 23.40 24.42 12.22
N ALA A 213 22.38 23.89 12.91
CA ALA A 213 21.08 24.52 13.06
C ALA A 213 21.11 25.45 14.29
N PRO A 214 20.50 26.65 14.22
CA PRO A 214 20.48 27.58 15.34
C PRO A 214 19.56 27.07 16.45
N SER A 215 20.08 27.16 17.68
CA SER A 215 19.36 26.92 18.93
C SER A 215 18.23 27.93 19.08
N SER A 216 17.03 27.46 19.40
CA SER A 216 15.98 28.30 19.99
C SER A 216 15.32 27.53 21.13
N GLN A 217 15.37 28.19 22.28
CA GLN A 217 15.16 27.65 23.61
C GLN A 217 13.71 27.24 23.87
N ILE A 218 13.61 26.18 24.67
CA ILE A 218 12.42 25.66 25.34
C ILE A 218 11.76 26.76 26.17
N SER A 219 10.44 26.88 26.08
CA SER A 219 9.62 27.41 27.17
C SER A 219 8.39 26.50 27.34
N ALA A 220 8.22 25.96 28.54
CA ALA A 220 7.21 24.99 28.92
C ALA A 220 6.17 25.65 29.81
N THR A 221 4.87 25.46 29.54
CA THR A 221 3.76 25.48 30.53
C THR A 221 2.47 24.90 29.89
N PRO A 222 1.42 24.52 30.65
CA PRO A 222 0.90 23.16 30.64
C PRO A 222 -0.47 23.00 29.93
N THR A 223 -0.76 21.73 29.67
CA THR A 223 -2.01 21.04 29.30
C THR A 223 -3.34 21.78 29.48
N PRO A 224 -4.25 21.65 28.49
CA PRO A 224 -5.68 21.50 28.75
C PRO A 224 -6.14 20.06 28.50
N LYS A 225 -6.87 19.56 29.50
CA LYS A 225 -7.61 18.30 29.59
C LYS A 225 -8.52 18.07 28.36
N VAL A 226 -8.25 17.01 27.60
CA VAL A 226 -9.16 16.52 26.54
C VAL A 226 -10.44 16.01 27.22
N THR A 227 -11.55 16.71 26.96
CA THR A 227 -12.89 16.26 27.32
C THR A 227 -13.46 15.51 26.12
N THR A 228 -13.80 14.24 26.31
CA THR A 228 -14.52 13.39 25.35
C THR A 228 -15.85 14.03 24.97
N LYS A 229 -16.03 14.39 23.69
CA LYS A 229 -17.33 14.77 23.14
C LYS A 229 -17.78 13.72 22.12
N ALA A 230 -19.03 13.28 22.29
CA ALA A 230 -19.76 12.34 21.45
C ALA A 230 -19.83 12.77 19.96
N PRO A 231 -19.99 11.81 19.02
CA PRO A 231 -19.89 12.08 17.60
C PRO A 231 -21.02 12.99 17.12
N THR A 232 -20.64 14.06 16.42
CA THR A 232 -21.58 14.91 15.70
C THR A 232 -21.77 14.31 14.32
N ALA A 233 -23.01 13.96 13.97
CA ALA A 233 -23.35 13.35 12.69
C ALA A 233 -22.91 14.24 11.52
N ALA A 234 -22.16 13.67 10.57
CA ALA A 234 -21.89 14.29 9.29
C ALA A 234 -23.22 14.40 8.51
N THR A 235 -23.58 15.62 8.12
CA THR A 235 -24.76 15.86 7.29
C THR A 235 -24.51 15.30 5.88
N SER A 236 -25.26 14.26 5.52
CA SER A 236 -25.30 13.71 4.17
C SER A 236 -25.78 14.77 3.18
N ALA A 237 -25.04 14.95 2.07
CA ALA A 237 -25.47 15.80 0.95
C ALA A 237 -26.80 15.27 0.34
N PRO A 238 -27.62 16.14 -0.28
CA PRO A 238 -28.87 15.73 -0.92
C PRO A 238 -28.64 14.66 -2.00
N SER A 239 -29.51 13.65 -2.02
CA SER A 239 -29.36 12.40 -2.77
C SER A 239 -29.24 12.54 -4.29
N THR A 240 -29.74 13.64 -4.87
CA THR A 240 -29.68 13.94 -6.31
C THR A 240 -28.29 14.41 -6.77
N THR A 241 -27.51 15.05 -5.91
CA THR A 241 -26.13 15.46 -6.22
C THR A 241 -25.17 14.27 -6.17
N GLN A 242 -25.42 13.31 -5.27
CA GLN A 242 -24.59 12.09 -5.16
C GLN A 242 -24.76 11.15 -6.35
N SER A 243 -26.00 10.92 -6.82
CA SER A 243 -26.25 10.04 -7.97
C SER A 243 -25.64 10.57 -9.26
N SER A 244 -25.70 11.89 -9.49
CA SER A 244 -25.07 12.53 -10.65
C SER A 244 -23.53 12.47 -10.59
N MET A 245 -22.94 12.56 -9.39
CA MET A 245 -21.49 12.43 -9.20
C MET A 245 -20.99 11.00 -9.45
N HIS A 246 -21.75 9.99 -9.02
CA HIS A 246 -21.45 8.58 -9.31
C HIS A 246 -21.41 8.28 -10.81
N GLN A 247 -22.38 8.82 -11.56
CA GLN A 247 -22.43 8.67 -13.01
C GLN A 247 -21.26 9.38 -13.69
N GLN A 248 -20.93 10.61 -13.27
CA GLN A 248 -19.78 11.36 -13.80
C GLN A 248 -18.47 10.61 -13.58
N MET A 249 -18.27 10.04 -12.39
CA MET A 249 -17.07 9.27 -12.06
C MET A 249 -16.95 8.02 -12.93
N LEU A 250 -18.02 7.22 -13.03
CA LEU A 250 -18.00 6.01 -13.87
C LEU A 250 -17.73 6.36 -15.33
N ALA A 251 -18.34 7.43 -15.84
CA ALA A 251 -18.10 7.92 -17.20
C ALA A 251 -16.64 8.34 -17.41
N ALA A 252 -16.04 9.05 -16.45
CA ALA A 252 -14.63 9.45 -16.51
C ALA A 252 -13.68 8.24 -16.48
N VAL A 253 -13.93 7.26 -15.59
CA VAL A 253 -13.16 6.00 -15.55
C VAL A 253 -13.27 5.24 -16.88
N ASN A 254 -14.48 5.10 -17.41
CA ASN A 254 -14.71 4.36 -18.65
C ASN A 254 -14.16 5.09 -19.88
N LYS A 255 -14.07 6.43 -19.86
CA LYS A 255 -13.38 7.20 -20.88
C LYS A 255 -11.89 6.86 -20.93
N GLU A 256 -11.22 6.82 -19.78
CA GLU A 256 -9.80 6.45 -19.71
C GLU A 256 -9.56 4.99 -20.14
N ARG A 257 -10.47 4.09 -19.74
CA ARG A 257 -10.41 2.67 -20.14
C ARG A 257 -10.63 2.49 -21.64
N ALA A 258 -11.59 3.19 -22.23
CA ALA A 258 -11.83 3.16 -23.67
C ALA A 258 -10.61 3.68 -24.45
N ALA A 259 -9.98 4.76 -23.98
CA ALA A 259 -8.74 5.28 -24.58
C ALA A 259 -7.58 4.27 -24.51
N ALA A 260 -7.58 3.38 -23.52
CA ALA A 260 -6.63 2.28 -23.38
C ALA A 260 -7.07 0.97 -24.07
N GLY A 261 -8.21 0.95 -24.78
CA GLY A 261 -8.74 -0.25 -25.44
C GLY A 261 -9.31 -1.31 -24.49
N LEU A 262 -9.68 -0.92 -23.27
CA LEU A 262 -10.22 -1.81 -22.24
C LEU A 262 -11.75 -1.76 -22.21
N SER A 263 -12.38 -2.87 -21.82
CA SER A 263 -13.82 -2.94 -21.59
C SER A 263 -14.25 -1.99 -20.47
N ALA A 264 -15.41 -1.36 -20.67
CA ALA A 264 -16.04 -0.52 -19.67
C ALA A 264 -16.37 -1.32 -18.40
N LEU A 265 -16.18 -0.69 -17.24
CA LEU A 265 -16.70 -1.17 -15.97
C LEU A 265 -18.18 -0.81 -15.84
N CYS A 266 -18.90 -1.59 -15.04
CA CYS A 266 -20.24 -1.26 -14.59
C CYS A 266 -20.28 -1.06 -13.07
N THR A 267 -21.28 -0.36 -12.58
CA THR A 267 -21.49 -0.16 -11.14
C THR A 267 -21.93 -1.43 -10.43
N ASN A 268 -21.45 -1.67 -9.22
CA ASN A 268 -21.96 -2.69 -8.29
C ASN A 268 -22.26 -2.05 -6.94
N SER A 269 -23.47 -2.28 -6.42
CA SER A 269 -23.99 -1.65 -5.21
C SER A 269 -23.22 -2.00 -3.93
N LYS A 270 -22.60 -3.18 -3.86
CA LYS A 270 -21.82 -3.61 -2.69
C LYS A 270 -20.44 -2.95 -2.66
N LEU A 271 -19.77 -2.83 -3.81
CA LEU A 271 -18.55 -2.03 -3.95
C LEU A 271 -18.84 -0.55 -3.65
N GLN A 272 -19.95 -0.04 -4.18
CA GLN A 272 -20.41 1.32 -3.92
C GLN A 272 -20.63 1.57 -2.42
N SER A 273 -21.24 0.61 -1.72
CA SER A 273 -21.45 0.72 -0.28
C SER A 273 -20.14 0.72 0.51
N ALA A 274 -19.17 -0.13 0.14
CA ALA A 274 -17.86 -0.17 0.78
C ALA A 274 -17.11 1.16 0.60
N ALA A 275 -17.00 1.64 -0.64
CA ALA A 275 -16.32 2.87 -0.99
C ALA A 275 -16.97 4.11 -0.33
N GLN A 276 -18.30 4.17 -0.31
CA GLN A 276 -19.03 5.25 0.36
C GLN A 276 -18.80 5.26 1.87
N SER A 277 -18.83 4.08 2.51
CA SER A 277 -18.57 3.97 3.95
C SER A 277 -17.16 4.43 4.29
N HIS A 278 -16.17 4.06 3.47
CA HIS A 278 -14.78 4.47 3.69
C HIS A 278 -14.59 5.98 3.53
N SER A 279 -15.23 6.58 2.52
CA SER A 279 -15.20 8.03 2.32
C SER A 279 -15.82 8.77 3.49
N ASN A 280 -16.94 8.27 4.04
CA ASN A 280 -17.58 8.83 5.23
C ASN A 280 -16.69 8.72 6.47
N ASP A 281 -16.01 7.59 6.64
CA ASP A 281 -15.09 7.35 7.76
C ASP A 281 -13.90 8.33 7.73
N MET A 282 -13.24 8.45 6.57
CA MET A 282 -12.17 9.40 6.32
C MET A 282 -12.59 10.85 6.61
N ALA A 283 -13.78 11.24 6.13
CA ALA A 283 -14.30 12.59 6.34
C ALA A 283 -14.66 12.87 7.81
N SER A 284 -15.20 11.87 8.52
CA SER A 284 -15.63 12.01 9.92
C SER A 284 -14.44 12.05 10.88
N ASN A 285 -13.37 11.32 10.56
CA ASN A 285 -12.18 11.23 11.39
C ASN A 285 -11.03 12.11 10.90
N ASN A 286 -11.28 12.95 9.89
CA ASN A 286 -10.35 13.94 9.34
C ASN A 286 -8.99 13.37 8.94
N TYR A 287 -9.00 12.30 8.15
CA TYR A 287 -7.78 11.62 7.70
C TYR A 287 -7.98 10.99 6.31
N MET A 288 -6.89 10.72 5.59
CA MET A 288 -6.89 10.04 4.31
C MET A 288 -5.96 8.82 4.40
N SER A 289 -6.50 7.63 4.12
CA SER A 289 -5.78 6.36 4.20
C SER A 289 -6.54 5.28 3.43
N HIS A 290 -5.85 4.20 3.04
CA HIS A 290 -6.51 2.96 2.61
C HIS A 290 -7.06 2.14 3.79
N THR A 291 -6.53 2.35 4.99
CA THR A 291 -6.96 1.68 6.23
C THR A 291 -8.02 2.51 6.92
N GLY A 292 -9.14 1.88 7.30
CA GLY A 292 -10.22 2.51 8.06
C GLY A 292 -9.78 2.93 9.46
N SER A 293 -10.55 3.81 10.10
CA SER A 293 -10.26 4.30 11.46
C SER A 293 -10.38 3.20 12.51
N ASP A 294 -11.13 2.15 12.18
CA ASP A 294 -11.27 0.89 12.91
C ASP A 294 -10.16 -0.14 12.62
N GLY A 295 -9.20 0.21 11.75
CA GLY A 295 -8.12 -0.68 11.31
C GLY A 295 -8.48 -1.58 10.13
N SER A 296 -9.69 -1.50 9.58
CA SER A 296 -10.12 -2.33 8.44
C SER A 296 -9.30 -2.05 7.17
N SER A 297 -8.95 -3.10 6.45
CA SER A 297 -8.39 -3.00 5.10
C SER A 297 -9.50 -2.86 4.04
N MET A 298 -9.13 -2.47 2.82
CA MET A 298 -10.03 -2.51 1.65
C MET A 298 -10.72 -3.87 1.51
N SER A 299 -9.96 -4.97 1.63
CA SER A 299 -10.53 -6.32 1.54
C SER A 299 -11.57 -6.59 2.62
N ASP A 300 -11.32 -6.15 3.86
CA ASP A 300 -12.26 -6.35 4.95
C ASP A 300 -13.57 -5.59 4.68
N ARG A 301 -13.48 -4.34 4.22
CA ARG A 301 -14.64 -3.50 3.91
C ARG A 301 -15.45 -4.04 2.73
N ILE A 302 -14.79 -4.46 1.65
CA ILE A 302 -15.45 -5.04 0.47
C ILE A 302 -16.10 -6.38 0.81
N THR A 303 -15.44 -7.24 1.59
CA THR A 303 -16.04 -8.51 2.06
C THR A 303 -17.20 -8.26 3.02
N ALA A 304 -17.10 -7.28 3.93
CA ALA A 304 -18.14 -6.92 4.87
C ALA A 304 -19.40 -6.35 4.20
N SER A 305 -19.27 -5.73 3.01
CA SER A 305 -20.44 -5.34 2.19
C SER A 305 -21.15 -6.52 1.51
N GLY A 306 -20.62 -7.73 1.67
CA GLY A 306 -21.13 -8.96 1.08
C GLY A 306 -20.69 -9.18 -0.37
N TYR A 307 -19.70 -8.41 -0.86
CA TYR A 307 -19.15 -8.61 -2.20
C TYR A 307 -18.18 -9.80 -2.19
N THR A 308 -18.45 -10.81 -3.01
CA THR A 308 -17.55 -11.95 -3.19
C THR A 308 -16.58 -11.65 -4.32
N TRP A 309 -15.26 -11.76 -4.10
CA TRP A 309 -14.27 -11.29 -5.06
C TRP A 309 -13.16 -12.29 -5.37
N THR A 310 -12.64 -12.20 -6.59
CA THR A 310 -11.41 -12.86 -7.06
C THR A 310 -10.30 -11.85 -7.36
N ALA A 311 -10.65 -10.59 -7.61
CA ALA A 311 -9.74 -9.47 -7.73
C ALA A 311 -10.40 -8.20 -7.19
N ILE A 312 -9.64 -7.39 -6.46
CA ILE A 312 -10.06 -6.08 -5.95
C ILE A 312 -8.91 -5.08 -6.02
N ALA A 313 -9.25 -3.80 -6.12
CA ALA A 313 -8.32 -2.69 -6.03
C ALA A 313 -9.03 -1.44 -5.50
N GLU A 314 -8.28 -0.52 -4.89
CA GLU A 314 -8.82 0.72 -4.34
C GLU A 314 -7.94 1.91 -4.72
N ASN A 315 -8.59 3.03 -5.07
CA ASN A 315 -7.99 4.35 -5.09
C ASN A 315 -8.63 5.22 -4.02
N VAL A 316 -7.82 5.95 -3.26
CA VAL A 316 -8.29 6.93 -2.28
C VAL A 316 -7.73 8.30 -2.64
N ALA A 317 -8.49 9.37 -2.41
CA ALA A 317 -8.02 10.74 -2.53
C ALA A 317 -8.77 11.67 -1.57
N ALA A 318 -8.15 12.80 -1.24
CA ALA A 318 -8.79 13.85 -0.46
C ALA A 318 -8.31 15.24 -0.92
N GLY A 319 -9.20 16.23 -0.88
CA GLY A 319 -8.93 17.63 -1.23
C GLY A 319 -9.37 18.05 -2.63
N GLN A 320 -9.61 17.10 -3.55
CA GLN A 320 -10.07 17.41 -4.90
C GLN A 320 -11.55 17.79 -4.87
N THR A 321 -11.91 18.90 -5.52
CA THR A 321 -13.23 19.52 -5.42
C THR A 321 -14.29 18.85 -6.29
N ASP A 322 -13.87 18.08 -7.30
CA ASP A 322 -14.75 17.47 -8.29
C ASP A 322 -14.13 16.23 -8.94
N VAL A 323 -14.94 15.53 -9.75
CA VAL A 323 -14.56 14.32 -10.49
C VAL A 323 -13.38 14.54 -11.44
N THR A 324 -13.32 15.70 -12.10
CA THR A 324 -12.25 15.99 -13.07
C THR A 324 -10.91 16.13 -12.36
N ALA A 325 -10.89 16.88 -11.25
CA ALA A 325 -9.70 17.09 -10.43
C ALA A 325 -9.17 15.77 -9.86
N VAL A 326 -10.04 14.93 -9.30
CA VAL A 326 -9.63 13.65 -8.71
C VAL A 326 -9.21 12.61 -9.75
N MET A 327 -9.90 12.52 -10.88
CA MET A 327 -9.49 11.65 -11.98
C MET A 327 -8.15 12.07 -12.58
N THR A 328 -7.91 13.37 -12.74
CA THR A 328 -6.61 13.89 -13.19
C THR A 328 -5.49 13.49 -12.21
N ALA A 329 -5.73 13.64 -10.90
CA ALA A 329 -4.77 13.24 -9.88
C ALA A 329 -4.47 11.73 -9.93
N TRP A 330 -5.49 10.88 -10.03
CA TRP A 330 -5.31 9.43 -10.12
C TRP A 330 -4.63 8.99 -11.42
N MET A 331 -4.98 9.58 -12.57
CA MET A 331 -4.36 9.23 -13.85
C MET A 331 -2.90 9.69 -13.96
N ASN A 332 -2.49 10.69 -13.17
CA ASN A 332 -1.10 11.12 -13.04
C ASN A 332 -0.27 10.30 -12.04
N SER A 333 -0.91 9.42 -11.25
CA SER A 333 -0.24 8.50 -10.32
C SER A 333 -0.22 7.08 -10.91
N SER A 334 0.97 6.51 -11.09
CA SER A 334 1.13 5.20 -11.73
C SER A 334 0.33 4.09 -11.04
N GLY A 335 0.28 4.10 -9.70
CA GLY A 335 -0.45 3.11 -8.90
C GLY A 335 -1.97 3.24 -9.07
N HIS A 336 -2.49 4.45 -8.94
CA HIS A 336 -3.93 4.69 -9.10
C HIS A 336 -4.41 4.48 -10.55
N LYS A 337 -3.62 4.93 -11.53
CA LYS A 337 -3.84 4.65 -12.95
C LYS A 337 -3.84 3.16 -13.24
N ALA A 338 -2.94 2.38 -12.64
CA ALA A 338 -2.89 0.94 -12.83
C ALA A 338 -4.17 0.25 -12.33
N ASN A 339 -4.77 0.73 -11.23
CA ASN A 339 -6.07 0.23 -10.76
C ASN A 339 -7.20 0.57 -11.75
N ILE A 340 -7.29 1.82 -12.21
CA ILE A 340 -8.30 2.28 -13.19
C ILE A 340 -8.22 1.50 -14.50
N LEU A 341 -7.00 1.25 -14.99
CA LEU A 341 -6.72 0.56 -16.25
C LEU A 341 -6.46 -0.94 -16.07
N SER A 342 -6.82 -1.53 -14.93
CA SER A 342 -6.65 -2.95 -14.72
C SER A 342 -7.66 -3.75 -15.56
N PRO A 343 -7.22 -4.71 -16.39
CA PRO A 343 -8.15 -5.64 -17.05
C PRO A 343 -8.69 -6.71 -16.08
N ALA A 344 -8.14 -6.82 -14.86
CA ALA A 344 -8.54 -7.83 -13.88
C ALA A 344 -9.86 -7.52 -13.16
N THR A 345 -10.33 -6.27 -13.25
CA THR A 345 -11.57 -5.79 -12.61
C THR A 345 -12.62 -5.48 -13.67
N THR A 346 -13.88 -5.86 -13.39
CA THR A 346 -15.02 -5.66 -14.31
C THR A 346 -16.12 -4.79 -13.71
N MET A 347 -16.07 -4.55 -12.40
CA MET A 347 -17.06 -3.78 -11.65
C MET A 347 -16.41 -2.65 -10.86
N PHE A 348 -17.22 -1.66 -10.53
CA PHE A 348 -16.82 -0.40 -9.92
C PHE A 348 -17.82 0.03 -8.84
N GLY A 349 -17.31 0.63 -7.77
CA GLY A 349 -18.06 1.42 -6.82
C GLY A 349 -17.26 2.66 -6.47
N MET A 350 -17.93 3.76 -6.14
CA MET A 350 -17.25 4.93 -5.60
C MET A 350 -17.84 5.39 -4.27
N GLY A 351 -17.09 6.22 -3.57
CA GLY A 351 -17.57 6.96 -2.42
C GLY A 351 -17.17 8.41 -2.55
N TYR A 352 -18.04 9.29 -2.07
CA TYR A 352 -17.74 10.69 -1.91
C TYR A 352 -18.32 11.22 -0.60
N ALA A 353 -17.51 11.91 0.19
CA ALA A 353 -17.95 12.57 1.40
C ALA A 353 -17.39 13.99 1.48
N TYR A 354 -18.23 14.91 1.95
CA TYR A 354 -17.86 16.30 2.22
C TYR A 354 -17.98 16.59 3.72
N SER A 355 -16.94 17.19 4.29
CA SER A 355 -16.90 17.62 5.70
C SER A 355 -16.22 18.98 5.81
N ALA A 356 -17.02 20.05 5.94
CA ALA A 356 -16.54 21.44 5.94
C ALA A 356 -15.53 21.75 7.05
N SER A 357 -15.61 21.03 8.18
CA SER A 357 -14.71 21.18 9.34
C SER A 357 -13.44 20.36 9.23
N SER A 358 -13.35 19.46 8.25
CA SER A 358 -12.17 18.62 8.03
C SER A 358 -11.10 19.35 7.21
N THR A 359 -9.84 18.95 7.38
CA THR A 359 -8.65 19.48 6.70
C THR A 359 -8.80 19.45 5.18
N TYR A 360 -9.31 18.35 4.62
CA TYR A 360 -9.38 18.17 3.17
C TYR A 360 -10.71 18.59 2.55
N LYS A 361 -11.76 18.70 3.35
CA LYS A 361 -13.15 18.97 2.95
C LYS A 361 -13.80 17.89 2.08
N TYR A 362 -13.11 17.37 1.06
CA TYR A 362 -13.60 16.42 0.07
C TYR A 362 -12.82 15.11 0.18
N TYR A 363 -13.51 13.98 0.25
CA TYR A 363 -12.91 12.63 0.33
C TYR A 363 -13.53 11.71 -0.70
N TRP A 364 -12.67 10.93 -1.36
CA TRP A 364 -13.02 10.10 -2.50
C TRP A 364 -12.45 8.70 -2.32
N THR A 365 -13.25 7.70 -2.66
CA THR A 365 -12.83 6.31 -2.78
C THR A 365 -13.32 5.73 -4.10
N GLN A 366 -12.49 4.95 -4.79
CA GLN A 366 -12.91 4.06 -5.87
C GLN A 366 -12.57 2.64 -5.46
N ASP A 367 -13.56 1.77 -5.42
CA ASP A 367 -13.37 0.33 -5.27
C ASP A 367 -13.65 -0.37 -6.60
N PHE A 368 -12.71 -1.19 -7.03
CA PHE A 368 -12.78 -1.99 -8.25
C PHE A 368 -12.86 -3.46 -7.86
N GLY A 369 -13.64 -4.25 -8.60
CA GLY A 369 -13.81 -5.67 -8.29
C GLY A 369 -14.12 -6.55 -9.49
N THR A 370 -13.80 -7.84 -9.35
CA THR A 370 -14.36 -8.95 -10.12
C THR A 370 -14.75 -10.05 -9.13
N GLY A 371 -15.92 -10.65 -9.32
CA GLY A 371 -16.48 -11.62 -8.38
C GLY A 371 -17.36 -12.68 -9.05
N SER A 372 -17.25 -13.94 -8.63
CA SER A 372 -18.15 -15.00 -9.09
C SER A 372 -19.52 -14.82 -8.47
N GLY A 373 -20.55 -14.59 -9.29
CA GLY A 373 -21.93 -14.38 -8.83
C GLY A 373 -22.28 -12.92 -8.51
N GLU A 374 -21.35 -11.99 -8.73
CA GLU A 374 -21.64 -10.56 -8.68
C GLU A 374 -22.17 -10.07 -10.04
N SER A 375 -22.99 -9.02 -10.03
CA SER A 375 -23.55 -8.42 -11.24
C SER A 375 -23.47 -6.90 -11.19
N CYS A 376 -23.58 -6.28 -12.35
CA CYS A 376 -23.86 -4.86 -12.45
C CYS A 376 -25.20 -4.55 -11.77
N SER A 377 -25.29 -3.37 -11.14
CA SER A 377 -26.52 -2.84 -10.53
C SER A 377 -27.36 -2.04 -11.50
#